data_AF-A0A8H7H0Q6-F1
#
_entry.id   AF-A0A8H7H0Q6-F1
#
_cell.length_a   1.000
_cell.length_b   1.000
_cell.length_c   1.000
_cell.angle_alpha   90.00
_cell.angle_beta   90.00
_cell.angle_gamma   90.00
#
_symmetry.space_group_name_H-M   'P 1'
#
loop_
_entity.id
_entity.type
_entity.pdbx_description
1 polymer ?
#
loop_
_entity_poly.entity_id
_entity_poly.type
_entity_poly.pdbx_seq_one_letter_code
_entity_poly.pdbx_strand_id
1 'polypeptide(L)'
;MVSVKGLAAVALMIASGAVAAPWDPTSRYATHSVRSVGPQKVKLTTYSPPATFETYGVEGVVHPLAKRGITDASPADAAKSFLESKLGVKPEDLSRKSGHSSDVASFEYFTQTFNGIPVANAVANVGLKNDKVTSFGASFVKPKSVAAPQPKLSKEEAISKAESVTGVKYNNAPTTLEYFAKDNDHVVLTHVVQVRSQEPPEFYSVYVDANSGEVVNVVDFIIDASWQYRVVPFNVQDPTKGYSVQTNPADSVASPNGWHTVGSTTSTNTSGNNVIAFKSTTSATTSQSSATNNYDYAYNAAVAPTTSPNVDAARTNAFYTANMVHDFTYRYGFDEASYNFQNDNNGKGGKGNDRIQLYAQDTSGTNNAYFTSSADGQTSEIHMYTWTYTNPRRDGDLENDIIVHEYGHGVSTRLTGGGTGTCLRTTEAGGMGEGWSDALAELTEVNSATLADFTLGAYVTGIAGGIRSYPYSTSKTTNPLTYGSLGTRNEVHDIGEIWALIWHEIFASLLTKYGYSADRFNPAGTAGNIVAAHLFIDAFKLQPCNPTFLTARDAIIQADANRYAGANKCLLWQAFAKRGLGSGATTTKKDNTAVPSGC
;
A
#
# COMPACT_ATOMS: atom_id res chain seq x y z
N MET A 1 12.52 -0.96 -77.96
CA MET A 1 13.81 -0.66 -77.31
C MET A 1 13.54 -0.09 -75.93
N VAL A 2 14.24 -0.65 -74.94
CA VAL A 2 14.45 -0.19 -73.55
C VAL A 2 13.26 -0.27 -72.56
N SER A 3 13.64 -0.77 -71.38
CA SER A 3 12.90 -1.45 -70.32
C SER A 3 12.50 -0.50 -69.19
N VAL A 4 11.27 -0.64 -68.68
CA VAL A 4 10.81 -0.06 -67.41
C VAL A 4 11.04 -1.09 -66.29
N LYS A 5 12.05 -0.87 -65.46
CA LYS A 5 12.28 -1.60 -64.21
C LYS A 5 12.45 -0.59 -63.07
N GLY A 6 11.71 -0.77 -61.98
CA GLY A 6 12.01 -0.13 -60.70
C GLY A 6 10.81 0.39 -59.92
N LEU A 7 9.87 -0.49 -59.55
CA LEU A 7 8.88 -0.23 -58.49
C LEU A 7 9.10 -1.27 -57.40
N ALA A 8 9.85 -0.89 -56.36
CA ALA A 8 9.98 -1.65 -55.12
C ALA A 8 10.04 -0.67 -53.95
N ALA A 9 8.98 -0.70 -53.16
CA ALA A 9 8.79 -0.22 -51.79
C ALA A 9 9.89 0.62 -51.12
N VAL A 10 9.58 1.90 -50.87
CA VAL A 10 10.15 2.66 -49.76
C VAL A 10 9.25 2.45 -48.55
N ALA A 11 9.57 1.45 -47.73
CA ALA A 11 9.12 1.38 -46.33
C ALA A 11 10.31 1.77 -45.46
N LEU A 12 10.29 3.01 -44.97
CA LEU A 12 11.30 3.53 -44.05
C LEU A 12 11.07 2.85 -42.68
N MET A 13 11.78 1.77 -42.40
CA MET A 13 11.91 1.27 -41.03
C MET A 13 12.74 2.25 -40.22
N ILE A 14 12.11 3.05 -39.36
CA ILE A 14 12.77 3.72 -38.24
C ILE A 14 13.04 2.62 -37.21
N ALA A 15 14.20 1.98 -37.32
CA ALA A 15 14.76 1.19 -36.23
C ALA A 15 15.28 2.16 -35.18
N SER A 16 14.48 2.45 -34.14
CA SER A 16 14.94 3.04 -32.90
C SER A 16 15.82 2.02 -32.16
N GLY A 17 17.09 1.93 -32.57
CA GLY A 17 18.11 1.18 -31.87
C GLY A 17 18.48 1.87 -30.56
N ALA A 18 17.70 1.64 -29.50
CA ALA A 18 18.21 1.79 -28.15
C ALA A 18 19.13 0.60 -27.86
N VAL A 19 20.44 0.80 -28.05
CA VAL A 19 21.42 -0.14 -27.51
C VAL A 19 21.46 0.09 -25.99
N ALA A 20 20.53 -0.54 -25.28
CA ALA A 20 20.66 -0.68 -23.84
C ALA A 20 21.88 -1.57 -23.61
N ALA A 21 22.98 -0.97 -23.14
CA ALA A 21 24.08 -1.75 -22.59
C ALA A 21 23.51 -2.72 -21.54
N PRO A 22 24.00 -3.97 -21.45
CA PRO A 22 23.51 -4.93 -20.48
C PRO A 22 24.02 -4.52 -19.10
N TRP A 23 23.32 -3.61 -18.44
CA TRP A 23 23.52 -3.37 -17.02
C TRP A 23 22.84 -4.49 -16.26
N ASP A 24 23.53 -5.06 -15.28
CA ASP A 24 22.93 -5.92 -14.27
C ASP A 24 21.74 -5.15 -13.65
N PRO A 25 20.50 -5.67 -13.67
CA PRO A 25 19.33 -4.99 -13.13
C PRO A 25 19.52 -4.51 -11.68
N THR A 26 20.35 -5.21 -10.90
CA THR A 26 20.65 -4.86 -9.52
C THR A 26 21.52 -3.60 -9.39
N SER A 27 22.40 -3.33 -10.36
CA SER A 27 23.28 -2.16 -10.38
C SER A 27 22.51 -0.83 -10.55
N ARG A 28 21.33 -0.87 -11.19
CA ARG A 28 20.44 0.30 -11.29
C ARG A 28 19.91 0.73 -9.93
N TYR A 29 19.63 -0.19 -9.00
CA TYR A 29 19.14 0.18 -7.67
C TYR A 29 20.18 0.94 -6.83
N ALA A 30 21.47 0.74 -7.10
CA ALA A 30 22.55 1.44 -6.39
C ALA A 30 22.80 2.86 -6.90
N THR A 31 22.32 3.20 -8.11
CA THR A 31 22.69 4.43 -8.82
C THR A 31 21.50 5.27 -9.28
N HIS A 32 20.31 4.67 -9.37
CA HIS A 32 19.11 5.33 -9.89
C HIS A 32 17.90 5.15 -8.97
N SER A 33 17.03 6.16 -8.96
CA SER A 33 15.70 6.10 -8.36
C SER A 33 14.71 6.83 -9.26
N VAL A 34 13.46 6.37 -9.34
CA VAL A 34 12.41 7.04 -10.14
C VAL A 34 11.33 7.54 -9.20
N ARG A 35 10.94 8.81 -9.35
CA ARG A 35 9.87 9.42 -8.57
C ARG A 35 8.93 10.23 -9.44
N SER A 36 7.66 10.29 -9.05
CA SER A 36 6.68 11.22 -9.62
C SER A 36 6.64 12.47 -8.75
N VAL A 37 6.85 13.65 -9.34
CA VAL A 37 6.89 14.92 -8.59
C VAL A 37 5.81 15.88 -9.11
N GLY A 38 5.21 16.62 -8.18
CA GLY A 38 4.26 17.68 -8.43
C GLY A 38 2.87 17.26 -8.95
N PRO A 39 1.97 18.25 -9.14
CA PRO A 39 0.56 18.01 -9.49
C PRO A 39 0.37 17.26 -10.81
N GLN A 40 1.31 17.41 -11.75
CA GLN A 40 1.30 16.78 -13.06
C GLN A 40 1.96 15.38 -13.05
N LYS A 41 2.40 14.89 -11.87
CA LYS A 41 3.04 13.58 -11.67
C LYS A 41 4.20 13.34 -12.65
N VAL A 42 5.06 14.34 -12.84
CA VAL A 42 6.21 14.24 -13.75
C VAL A 42 7.16 13.18 -13.22
N LYS A 43 7.41 12.11 -14.00
CA LYS A 43 8.37 11.08 -13.63
C LYS A 43 9.78 11.58 -13.87
N LEU A 44 10.53 11.76 -12.78
CA LEU A 44 11.93 12.17 -12.79
C LEU A 44 12.78 11.02 -12.28
N THR A 45 13.91 10.80 -12.95
CA THR A 45 14.90 9.81 -12.54
C THR A 45 16.03 10.54 -11.83
N THR A 46 16.30 10.17 -10.58
CA THR A 46 17.47 10.60 -9.83
C THR A 46 18.65 9.72 -10.21
N TYR A 47 19.84 10.30 -10.37
CA TYR A 47 21.07 9.58 -10.65
C TYR A 47 22.22 9.97 -9.72
N SER A 48 22.92 8.96 -9.21
CA SER A 48 24.20 9.09 -8.51
C SER A 48 25.24 8.18 -9.17
N PRO A 49 26.46 8.70 -9.46
CA PRO A 49 27.54 7.88 -9.98
C PRO A 49 27.85 6.72 -9.02
N PRO A 50 28.28 5.55 -9.55
CA PRO A 50 28.73 4.44 -8.71
C PRO A 50 29.76 4.90 -7.68
N ALA A 51 29.50 4.60 -6.40
CA ALA A 51 30.43 4.92 -5.33
C ALA A 51 31.42 3.79 -5.10
N THR A 52 32.67 4.15 -4.80
CA THR A 52 33.71 3.27 -4.31
C THR A 52 33.92 3.53 -2.82
N PHE A 53 34.18 2.48 -2.04
CA PHE A 53 34.57 2.59 -0.64
C PHE A 53 35.65 1.56 -0.33
N GLU A 54 36.76 2.02 0.25
CA GLU A 54 37.86 1.15 0.67
C GLU A 54 38.28 1.47 2.10
N THR A 55 38.78 0.45 2.81
CA THR A 55 39.28 0.57 4.18
C THR A 55 40.68 -0.02 4.28
N TYR A 56 41.46 0.50 5.23
CA TYR A 56 42.87 0.15 5.45
C TYR A 56 43.13 -0.39 6.87
N GLY A 57 42.08 -0.86 7.54
CA GLY A 57 42.16 -1.42 8.89
C GLY A 57 42.70 -0.43 9.94
N VAL A 58 43.22 -0.97 11.03
CA VAL A 58 43.74 -0.19 12.18
C VAL A 58 45.04 0.52 11.83
N GLU A 59 45.89 -0.11 11.01
CA GLU A 59 47.22 0.40 10.70
C GLU A 59 47.21 1.58 9.73
N GLY A 60 46.16 1.71 8.92
CA GLY A 60 46.04 2.74 7.88
C GLY A 60 47.13 2.63 6.80
N VAL A 61 47.08 3.54 5.83
CA VAL A 61 48.11 3.70 4.80
C VAL A 61 48.73 5.09 4.86
N VAL A 62 50.03 5.14 4.61
CA VAL A 62 50.79 6.39 4.56
C VAL A 62 50.39 7.18 3.32
N HIS A 63 49.98 8.44 3.51
CA HIS A 63 49.63 9.33 2.41
C HIS A 63 50.88 9.81 1.63
N PRO A 64 50.74 10.26 0.37
CA PRO A 64 51.87 10.61 -0.47
C PRO A 64 52.80 11.71 0.08
N LEU A 65 52.30 12.68 0.86
CA LEU A 65 53.15 13.72 1.46
C LEU A 65 54.08 13.14 2.52
N ALA A 66 53.59 12.27 3.41
CA ALA A 66 54.44 11.57 4.39
C ALA A 66 55.48 10.68 3.72
N LYS A 67 55.15 10.02 2.59
CA LYS A 67 56.15 9.28 1.78
C LYS A 67 57.25 10.18 1.19
N ARG A 68 56.98 11.48 1.02
CA ARG A 68 57.96 12.51 0.59
C ARG A 68 58.70 13.16 1.77
N GLY A 69 58.50 12.68 3.01
CA GLY A 69 59.15 13.20 4.20
C GLY A 69 58.49 14.43 4.82
N ILE A 70 57.26 14.78 4.42
CA ILE A 70 56.49 15.88 5.03
C ILE A 70 55.66 15.27 6.17
N THR A 71 56.04 15.56 7.42
CA THR A 71 55.49 14.92 8.63
C THR A 71 54.54 15.80 9.43
N ASP A 72 54.26 17.01 8.95
CA ASP A 72 53.41 18.02 9.57
C ASP A 72 52.25 18.45 8.65
N ALA A 73 51.91 17.60 7.67
CA ALA A 73 50.80 17.85 6.77
C ALA A 73 49.48 17.98 7.55
N SER A 74 48.67 18.97 7.19
CA SER A 74 47.31 19.04 7.74
C SER A 74 46.50 17.82 7.27
N PRO A 75 45.47 17.37 8.02
CA PRO A 75 44.60 16.29 7.57
C PRO A 75 44.00 16.55 6.18
N ALA A 76 43.68 17.81 5.89
CA ALA A 76 43.22 18.26 4.58
C ALA A 76 44.26 18.02 3.46
N ASP A 77 45.52 18.40 3.68
CA ASP A 77 46.58 18.20 2.69
C ASP A 77 46.93 16.72 2.52
N ALA A 78 46.94 15.97 3.62
CA ALA A 78 47.12 14.52 3.60
C ALA A 78 46.02 13.84 2.79
N ALA A 79 44.75 14.15 3.07
CA ALA A 79 43.59 13.63 2.35
C ALA A 79 43.60 14.03 0.87
N LYS A 80 43.90 15.29 0.56
CA LYS A 80 43.98 15.77 -0.82
C LYS A 80 45.05 15.00 -1.60
N SER A 81 46.27 14.91 -1.06
CA SER A 81 47.37 14.19 -1.71
C SER A 81 47.05 12.70 -1.91
N PHE A 82 46.31 12.10 -0.97
CA PHE A 82 45.85 10.73 -1.09
C PHE A 82 44.84 10.56 -2.23
N LEU A 83 43.82 11.42 -2.32
CA LEU A 83 42.80 11.36 -3.38
C LEU A 83 43.41 11.59 -4.77
N GLU A 84 44.33 12.54 -4.91
CA GLU A 84 45.08 12.77 -6.16
C GLU A 84 45.74 11.49 -6.65
N SER A 85 46.51 10.84 -5.77
CA SER A 85 47.22 9.62 -6.10
C SER A 85 46.29 8.43 -6.31
N LYS A 86 45.19 8.32 -5.55
CA LYS A 86 44.31 7.15 -5.57
C LYS A 86 43.36 7.18 -6.75
N LEU A 87 42.80 8.35 -7.09
CA LEU A 87 41.80 8.51 -8.15
C LEU A 87 42.42 8.95 -9.48
N GLY A 88 43.69 9.37 -9.48
CA GLY A 88 44.39 9.86 -10.68
C GLY A 88 43.79 11.17 -11.19
N VAL A 89 43.33 12.03 -10.27
CA VAL A 89 42.76 13.33 -10.56
C VAL A 89 43.76 14.44 -10.30
N LYS A 90 43.65 15.56 -11.02
CA LYS A 90 44.57 16.67 -10.85
C LYS A 90 44.23 17.50 -9.60
N PRO A 91 45.21 18.17 -8.97
CA PRO A 91 44.98 18.99 -7.79
C PRO A 91 43.95 20.11 -7.97
N GLU A 92 43.82 20.65 -9.18
CA GLU A 92 42.85 21.69 -9.56
C GLU A 92 41.42 21.16 -9.77
N ASP A 93 41.28 19.85 -9.99
CA ASP A 93 39.99 19.16 -10.15
C ASP A 93 39.46 18.64 -8.80
N LEU A 94 40.09 19.05 -7.70
CA LEU A 94 39.77 18.68 -6.33
C LEU A 94 39.56 19.93 -5.48
N SER A 95 38.32 20.15 -5.05
CA SER A 95 37.99 21.19 -4.08
C SER A 95 37.64 20.59 -2.73
N ARG A 96 38.25 21.13 -1.66
CA ARG A 96 37.91 20.77 -0.29
C ARG A 96 36.57 21.42 0.07
N LYS A 97 35.60 20.61 0.47
CA LYS A 97 34.28 21.08 0.92
C LYS A 97 34.30 21.42 2.41
N SER A 98 34.78 20.51 3.24
CA SER A 98 34.86 20.67 4.69
C SER A 98 35.74 19.59 5.32
N GLY A 99 35.99 19.71 6.62
CA GLY A 99 36.60 18.64 7.40
C GLY A 99 36.34 18.82 8.90
N HIS A 100 36.46 17.74 9.65
CA HIS A 100 36.25 17.72 11.09
C HIS A 100 37.18 16.69 11.74
N SER A 101 37.73 17.02 12.91
CA SER A 101 38.51 16.07 13.71
C SER A 101 37.83 15.83 15.06
N SER A 102 37.71 14.55 15.43
CA SER A 102 37.32 14.12 16.77
C SER A 102 38.54 13.73 17.59
N ASP A 103 38.30 13.26 18.80
CA ASP A 103 39.30 12.62 19.68
C ASP A 103 39.90 11.33 19.09
N VAL A 104 39.26 10.71 18.09
CA VAL A 104 39.66 9.42 17.52
C VAL A 104 40.22 9.53 16.10
N ALA A 105 39.72 10.44 15.26
CA ALA A 105 40.05 10.52 13.85
C ALA A 105 39.75 11.89 13.23
N SER A 106 40.37 12.16 12.08
CA SER A 106 40.04 13.28 11.20
C SER A 106 39.26 12.80 9.98
N PHE A 107 38.30 13.60 9.53
CA PHE A 107 37.45 13.33 8.38
C PHE A 107 37.48 14.52 7.43
N GLU A 108 37.82 14.27 6.18
CA GLU A 108 37.95 15.32 5.16
C GLU A 108 37.04 15.02 3.97
N TYR A 109 36.31 16.04 3.51
CA TYR A 109 35.31 15.93 2.46
C TYR A 109 35.71 16.78 1.26
N PHE A 110 35.69 16.17 0.08
CA PHE A 110 36.07 16.78 -1.19
C PHE A 110 34.97 16.62 -2.23
N THR A 111 35.01 17.48 -3.23
CA THR A 111 34.15 17.42 -4.41
C THR A 111 35.03 17.53 -5.65
N GLN A 112 34.68 16.76 -6.69
CA GLN A 112 35.31 16.90 -7.99
C GLN A 112 34.92 18.25 -8.59
N THR A 113 35.86 18.98 -9.16
CA THR A 113 35.62 20.25 -9.84
C THR A 113 36.02 20.18 -11.30
N PHE A 114 35.30 20.91 -12.14
CA PHE A 114 35.75 21.25 -13.49
C PHE A 114 35.67 22.76 -13.66
N ASN A 115 36.68 23.40 -14.25
CA ASN A 115 36.70 24.86 -14.43
C ASN A 115 36.44 25.66 -13.13
N GLY A 116 36.84 25.12 -11.96
CA GLY A 116 36.58 25.71 -10.64
C GLY A 116 35.14 25.58 -10.12
N ILE A 117 34.24 24.91 -10.85
CA ILE A 117 32.85 24.67 -10.46
C ILE A 117 32.71 23.23 -9.94
N PRO A 118 32.09 23.00 -8.76
CA PRO A 118 31.92 21.66 -8.20
C PRO A 118 30.89 20.83 -8.97
N VAL A 119 31.11 19.51 -9.00
CA VAL A 119 30.17 18.52 -9.51
C VAL A 119 29.33 17.97 -8.36
N ALA A 120 28.04 18.30 -8.36
CA ALA A 120 27.12 18.06 -7.24
C ALA A 120 27.09 16.59 -6.74
N ASN A 121 27.12 15.64 -7.67
CA ASN A 121 27.00 14.20 -7.41
C ASN A 121 28.35 13.43 -7.49
N ALA A 122 29.49 14.13 -7.58
CA ALA A 122 30.83 13.53 -7.56
C ALA A 122 31.61 14.03 -6.34
N VAL A 123 31.45 13.30 -5.23
CA VAL A 123 32.02 13.65 -3.91
C VAL A 123 32.99 12.58 -3.43
N ALA A 124 33.85 12.94 -2.49
CA ALA A 124 34.78 12.03 -1.83
C ALA A 124 34.90 12.36 -0.34
N ASN A 125 35.21 11.33 0.45
CA ASN A 125 35.50 11.46 1.88
C ASN A 125 36.73 10.62 2.24
N VAL A 126 37.57 11.12 3.13
CA VAL A 126 38.78 10.42 3.61
C VAL A 126 38.80 10.43 5.13
N GLY A 127 38.96 9.25 5.73
CA GLY A 127 39.20 9.08 7.17
C GLY A 127 40.70 8.98 7.45
N LEU A 128 41.17 9.70 8.47
CA LEU A 128 42.56 9.69 8.89
C LEU A 128 42.68 9.46 10.40
N LYS A 129 43.72 8.72 10.81
CA LYS A 129 44.09 8.55 12.22
C LYS A 129 45.60 8.49 12.33
N ASN A 130 46.18 9.25 13.27
CA ASN A 130 47.63 9.30 13.50
C ASN A 130 48.43 9.54 12.19
N ASP A 131 48.01 10.52 11.40
CA ASP A 131 48.64 10.87 10.11
C ASP A 131 48.62 9.75 9.04
N LYS A 132 47.68 8.79 9.16
CA LYS A 132 47.48 7.72 8.18
C LYS A 132 46.04 7.67 7.71
N VAL A 133 45.84 7.34 6.45
CA VAL A 133 44.51 7.18 5.86
C VAL A 133 43.95 5.81 6.25
N THR A 134 42.80 5.79 6.90
CA THR A 134 42.13 4.58 7.40
C THR A 134 40.99 4.13 6.49
N SER A 135 40.38 5.06 5.74
CA SER A 135 39.36 4.75 4.74
C SER A 135 39.25 5.87 3.70
N PHE A 136 38.68 5.54 2.54
CA PHE A 136 38.14 6.55 1.65
C PHE A 136 36.87 6.07 0.95
N GLY A 137 36.01 7.01 0.59
CA GLY A 137 34.91 6.81 -0.34
C GLY A 137 34.95 7.86 -1.45
N ALA A 138 34.54 7.50 -2.67
CA ALA A 138 34.48 8.44 -3.80
C ALA A 138 33.46 8.01 -4.86
N SER A 139 32.74 8.99 -5.44
CA SER A 139 31.82 8.84 -6.59
C SER A 139 32.27 9.66 -7.81
N PHE A 140 33.58 9.89 -7.95
CA PHE A 140 34.12 10.73 -9.01
C PHE A 140 33.92 10.14 -10.41
N VAL A 141 33.70 11.01 -11.39
CA VAL A 141 33.39 10.63 -12.77
C VAL A 141 34.54 10.95 -13.73
N LYS A 142 34.60 10.20 -14.84
CA LYS A 142 35.50 10.48 -15.98
C LYS A 142 34.64 10.80 -17.20
N PRO A 143 34.15 12.04 -17.33
CA PRO A 143 33.13 12.37 -18.33
C PRO A 143 33.71 12.38 -19.75
N LYS A 144 32.87 12.04 -20.73
CA LYS A 144 33.18 12.21 -22.17
C LYS A 144 33.17 13.67 -22.59
N SER A 145 32.36 14.50 -21.93
CA SER A 145 32.35 15.94 -22.15
C SER A 145 31.89 16.69 -20.90
N VAL A 146 32.38 17.92 -20.75
CA VAL A 146 31.95 18.87 -19.72
C VAL A 146 31.39 20.11 -20.40
N ALA A 147 30.19 20.54 -20.02
CA ALA A 147 29.56 21.74 -20.56
C ALA A 147 30.36 23.02 -20.23
N ALA A 148 30.19 24.09 -21.03
CA ALA A 148 30.82 25.38 -20.77
C ALA A 148 30.40 25.94 -19.38
N PRO A 149 31.28 26.65 -18.67
CA PRO A 149 31.03 27.12 -17.30
C PRO A 149 30.09 28.35 -17.24
N GLN A 150 29.60 28.83 -18.38
CA GLN A 150 28.72 29.99 -18.47
C GLN A 150 27.27 29.56 -18.69
N PRO A 151 26.34 29.90 -17.78
CA PRO A 151 24.93 29.58 -17.95
C PRO A 151 24.32 30.44 -19.07
N LYS A 152 23.43 29.86 -19.89
CA LYS A 152 22.60 30.61 -20.84
C LYS A 152 21.23 30.97 -20.26
N LEU A 153 20.74 30.17 -19.31
CA LEU A 153 19.50 30.37 -18.58
C LEU A 153 19.76 31.20 -17.31
N SER A 154 18.89 32.17 -17.01
CA SER A 154 18.95 32.93 -15.76
C SER A 154 18.54 32.08 -14.54
N LYS A 155 18.88 32.55 -13.34
CA LYS A 155 18.46 31.89 -12.09
C LYS A 155 16.95 31.99 -11.89
N GLU A 156 16.32 33.09 -12.32
CA GLU A 156 14.87 33.32 -12.23
C GLU A 156 14.08 32.34 -13.12
N GLU A 157 14.59 32.05 -14.32
CA GLU A 157 14.03 31.04 -15.21
C GLU A 157 14.19 29.62 -14.63
N ALA A 158 15.34 29.32 -14.01
CA ALA A 158 15.55 28.04 -13.33
C ALA A 158 14.60 27.87 -12.14
N ILE A 159 14.40 28.91 -11.33
CA ILE A 159 13.43 28.91 -10.24
C ILE A 159 12.03 28.64 -10.78
N SER A 160 11.61 29.38 -11.81
CA SER A 160 10.29 29.19 -12.44
C SER A 160 10.11 27.76 -12.96
N LYS A 161 11.16 27.15 -13.51
CA LYS A 161 11.13 25.76 -13.98
C LYS A 161 11.01 24.76 -12.83
N ALA A 162 11.77 24.96 -11.75
CA ALA A 162 11.71 24.11 -10.56
C ALA A 162 10.31 24.17 -9.93
N GLU A 163 9.72 25.35 -9.77
CA GLU A 163 8.36 25.50 -9.27
C GLU A 163 7.33 24.86 -10.20
N SER A 164 7.48 25.01 -11.52
CA SER A 164 6.55 24.43 -12.50
C SER A 164 6.57 22.90 -12.52
N VAL A 165 7.73 22.28 -12.33
CA VAL A 165 7.86 20.80 -12.38
C VAL A 165 7.46 20.17 -11.05
N THR A 166 7.74 20.84 -9.93
CA THR A 166 7.45 20.31 -8.60
C THR A 166 6.09 20.72 -8.05
N GLY A 167 5.51 21.83 -8.54
CA GLY A 167 4.36 22.47 -7.91
C GLY A 167 4.67 23.18 -6.59
N VAL A 168 5.93 23.16 -6.13
CA VAL A 168 6.37 23.67 -4.84
C VAL A 168 7.10 25.01 -5.01
N LYS A 169 6.91 25.93 -4.07
CA LYS A 169 7.52 27.26 -4.12
C LYS A 169 8.98 27.28 -3.70
N TYR A 170 9.74 28.15 -4.36
CA TYR A 170 11.12 28.46 -4.00
C TYR A 170 11.20 28.93 -2.55
N ASN A 171 12.09 28.31 -1.77
CA ASN A 171 12.16 28.50 -0.33
C ASN A 171 13.09 29.65 0.09
N ASN A 172 13.57 30.45 -0.85
CA ASN A 172 14.57 31.50 -0.66
C ASN A 172 15.98 31.04 -0.27
N ALA A 173 16.28 29.73 -0.31
CA ALA A 173 17.64 29.24 -0.12
C ALA A 173 18.51 29.63 -1.33
N PRO A 174 19.77 30.09 -1.12
CA PRO A 174 20.63 30.53 -2.22
C PRO A 174 20.73 29.49 -3.33
N THR A 175 20.48 29.92 -4.58
CA THR A 175 20.74 29.07 -5.75
C THR A 175 22.24 29.02 -6.03
N THR A 176 22.73 27.86 -6.46
CA THR A 176 24.13 27.66 -6.84
C THR A 176 24.23 27.21 -8.30
N LEU A 177 25.39 27.48 -8.91
CA LEU A 177 25.77 26.87 -10.17
C LEU A 177 26.70 25.70 -9.87
N GLU A 178 26.27 24.50 -10.24
CA GLU A 178 27.01 23.26 -10.03
C GLU A 178 26.96 22.42 -11.29
N TYR A 179 28.05 21.72 -11.58
CA TYR A 179 28.03 20.68 -12.59
C TYR A 179 27.26 19.46 -12.07
N PHE A 180 26.56 18.75 -12.96
CA PHE A 180 25.89 17.50 -12.65
C PHE A 180 26.32 16.43 -13.65
N ALA A 181 26.84 15.31 -13.16
CA ALA A 181 27.19 14.17 -14.00
C ALA A 181 25.94 13.34 -14.30
N LYS A 182 25.62 13.14 -15.58
CA LYS A 182 24.50 12.29 -16.03
C LYS A 182 24.94 10.83 -16.17
N ASP A 183 23.96 9.94 -16.27
CA ASP A 183 24.13 8.49 -16.47
C ASP A 183 24.68 8.09 -17.85
N ASN A 184 24.87 9.07 -18.74
CA ASN A 184 25.39 8.90 -20.09
C ASN A 184 26.84 9.39 -20.25
N ASP A 185 27.57 9.58 -19.14
CA ASP A 185 28.94 10.10 -19.07
C ASP A 185 29.13 11.56 -19.52
N HIS A 186 28.06 12.35 -19.64
CA HIS A 186 28.14 13.78 -19.89
C HIS A 186 27.93 14.57 -18.60
N VAL A 187 28.67 15.68 -18.46
CA VAL A 187 28.52 16.62 -17.35
C VAL A 187 27.90 17.93 -17.85
N VAL A 188 26.77 18.30 -17.27
CA VAL A 188 26.02 19.52 -17.62
C VAL A 188 26.13 20.56 -16.50
N LEU A 189 26.13 21.85 -16.86
CA LEU A 189 26.05 22.92 -15.87
C LEU A 189 24.59 23.06 -15.43
N THR A 190 24.32 23.15 -14.13
CA THR A 190 22.97 23.24 -13.57
C THR A 190 22.82 24.40 -12.61
N HIS A 191 21.65 25.01 -12.59
CA HIS A 191 21.17 25.78 -11.45
C HIS A 191 20.56 24.81 -10.44
N VAL A 192 21.04 24.85 -9.20
CA VAL A 192 20.49 24.08 -8.09
C VAL A 192 19.49 24.97 -7.35
N VAL A 193 18.23 24.57 -7.39
CA VAL A 193 17.12 25.32 -6.78
C VAL A 193 16.49 24.50 -5.69
N GLN A 194 16.30 25.08 -4.50
CA GLN A 194 15.53 24.45 -3.44
C GLN A 194 14.10 24.98 -3.40
N VAL A 195 13.13 24.07 -3.36
CA VAL A 195 11.71 24.38 -3.23
C VAL A 195 11.17 23.66 -2.01
N ARG A 196 10.32 24.32 -1.22
CA ARG A 196 9.77 23.74 0.01
C ARG A 196 8.33 24.15 0.24
N SER A 197 7.51 23.20 0.67
CA SER A 197 6.17 23.41 1.23
C SER A 197 6.11 22.81 2.64
N GLN A 198 5.28 23.39 3.51
CA GLN A 198 4.95 22.81 4.82
C GLN A 198 3.66 22.01 4.79
N GLU A 199 2.75 22.28 3.85
CA GLU A 199 1.44 21.64 3.74
C GLU A 199 1.06 21.43 2.26
N PRO A 200 1.15 20.19 1.73
CA PRO A 200 1.81 19.03 2.34
C PRO A 200 3.33 19.28 2.52
N PRO A 201 4.00 18.56 3.44
CA PRO A 201 5.44 18.69 3.62
C PRO A 201 6.16 18.16 2.38
N GLU A 202 6.77 19.06 1.64
CA GLU A 202 7.57 18.75 0.45
C GLU A 202 8.87 19.54 0.54
N PHE A 203 10.00 18.91 0.23
CA PHE A 203 11.28 19.61 0.21
C PHE A 203 12.21 18.99 -0.83
N TYR A 204 12.43 19.71 -1.93
CA TYR A 204 13.24 19.21 -3.05
C TYR A 204 14.45 20.12 -3.32
N SER A 205 15.54 19.52 -3.77
CA SER A 205 16.59 20.19 -4.53
C SER A 205 16.49 19.77 -5.99
N VAL A 206 16.22 20.73 -6.86
CA VAL A 206 15.98 20.54 -8.30
C VAL A 206 17.21 21.02 -9.08
N TYR A 207 17.73 20.18 -9.95
CA TYR A 207 18.87 20.47 -10.81
C TYR A 207 18.36 20.78 -12.22
N VAL A 208 18.38 22.07 -12.58
CA VAL A 208 17.92 22.56 -13.88
C VAL A 208 19.14 22.82 -14.76
N ASP A 209 19.24 22.15 -15.91
CA ASP A 209 20.30 22.39 -16.89
C ASP A 209 20.31 23.87 -17.30
N ALA A 210 21.45 24.52 -17.05
CA ALA A 210 21.64 25.95 -17.19
C ALA A 210 21.74 26.42 -18.64
N ASN A 211 21.63 25.52 -19.62
CA ASN A 211 21.58 25.84 -21.05
C ASN A 211 20.20 25.56 -21.67
N SER A 212 19.60 24.42 -21.33
CA SER A 212 18.35 23.95 -21.95
C SER A 212 17.10 24.17 -21.11
N GLY A 213 17.25 24.36 -19.79
CA GLY A 213 16.14 24.38 -18.84
C GLY A 213 15.53 23.00 -18.57
N GLU A 214 16.17 21.91 -19.00
CA GLU A 214 15.77 20.54 -18.65
C GLU A 214 16.01 20.29 -17.16
N VAL A 215 15.05 19.65 -16.46
CA VAL A 215 15.31 19.15 -15.10
C VAL A 215 16.05 17.83 -15.23
N VAL A 216 17.33 17.82 -14.87
CA VAL A 216 18.21 16.65 -15.06
C VAL A 216 18.32 15.77 -13.82
N ASN A 217 17.93 16.28 -12.65
CA ASN A 217 17.90 15.52 -11.40
C ASN A 217 17.00 16.20 -10.35
N VAL A 218 16.50 15.41 -9.41
CA VAL A 218 15.82 15.89 -8.20
C VAL A 218 16.29 15.08 -6.99
N VAL A 219 16.61 15.76 -5.90
CA VAL A 219 16.85 15.16 -4.57
C VAL A 219 15.69 15.54 -3.67
N ASP A 220 15.08 14.53 -3.07
CA ASP A 220 14.03 14.69 -2.07
C ASP A 220 14.65 14.68 -0.67
N PHE A 221 14.41 15.74 0.10
CA PHE A 221 14.89 15.87 1.47
C PHE A 221 13.89 15.38 2.51
N ILE A 222 12.67 14.99 2.11
CA ILE A 222 11.73 14.33 3.01
C ILE A 222 12.15 12.86 3.16
N ILE A 223 12.67 12.53 4.33
CA ILE A 223 12.93 11.15 4.76
C ILE A 223 11.70 10.70 5.53
N ASP A 224 10.85 9.88 4.90
CA ASP A 224 9.61 9.32 5.45
C ASP A 224 8.59 10.36 5.98
N ALA A 225 7.76 10.88 5.08
CA ALA A 225 6.43 11.35 5.45
C ALA A 225 5.54 10.12 5.75
N SER A 226 5.75 9.48 6.90
CA SER A 226 5.04 8.26 7.26
C SER A 226 3.65 8.57 7.83
N TRP A 227 2.61 8.02 7.22
CA TRP A 227 1.22 8.11 7.63
C TRP A 227 1.00 7.06 8.73
N GLN A 228 0.41 7.45 9.86
CA GLN A 228 0.35 6.58 11.04
C GLN A 228 -1.07 6.52 11.61
N TYR A 229 -1.48 5.34 12.08
CA TYR A 229 -2.79 5.13 12.71
C TYR A 229 -2.62 4.28 13.97
N ARG A 230 -3.00 4.79 15.15
CA ARG A 230 -3.14 3.95 16.35
C ARG A 230 -4.52 3.28 16.31
N VAL A 231 -4.53 1.96 16.08
CA VAL A 231 -5.76 1.20 15.80
C VAL A 231 -5.69 -0.21 16.36
N VAL A 232 -6.83 -0.90 16.39
CA VAL A 232 -6.87 -2.36 16.48
C VAL A 232 -6.38 -2.90 15.13
N PRO A 233 -5.28 -3.68 15.07
CA PRO A 233 -4.73 -4.16 13.80
C PRO A 233 -5.77 -4.87 12.93
N PHE A 234 -5.63 -4.80 11.62
CA PHE A 234 -6.63 -5.33 10.69
C PHE A 234 -6.91 -6.84 10.88
N ASN A 235 -5.90 -7.61 11.27
CA ASN A 235 -6.02 -9.05 11.55
C ASN A 235 -6.33 -9.36 13.03
N VAL A 236 -6.81 -8.37 13.78
CA VAL A 236 -7.16 -8.47 15.19
C VAL A 236 -8.62 -8.02 15.34
N GLN A 237 -9.42 -8.86 15.97
CA GLN A 237 -10.86 -8.68 16.10
C GLN A 237 -11.29 -7.44 16.85
N ASP A 238 -10.66 -7.18 17.99
CA ASP A 238 -11.25 -6.33 19.03
C ASP A 238 -10.15 -5.75 19.94
N PRO A 239 -10.45 -4.70 20.72
CA PRO A 239 -9.43 -3.96 21.44
C PRO A 239 -8.89 -4.71 22.67
N THR A 240 -9.49 -5.81 23.12
CA THR A 240 -8.95 -6.63 24.23
C THR A 240 -7.64 -7.31 23.85
N LYS A 241 -7.40 -7.49 22.55
CA LYS A 241 -6.18 -8.06 21.97
C LYS A 241 -5.08 -7.00 21.73
N GLY A 242 -5.39 -5.73 21.96
CA GLY A 242 -4.44 -4.62 21.97
C GLY A 242 -4.45 -3.75 20.72
N TYR A 243 -3.91 -2.54 20.89
CA TYR A 243 -3.73 -1.54 19.84
C TYR A 243 -2.28 -1.49 19.39
N SER A 244 -2.04 -1.06 18.15
CA SER A 244 -0.70 -0.74 17.65
C SER A 244 -0.74 0.42 16.68
N VAL A 245 0.43 1.02 16.43
CA VAL A 245 0.58 2.06 15.41
C VAL A 245 0.93 1.40 14.08
N GLN A 246 0.04 1.54 13.11
CA GLN A 246 0.21 1.07 11.75
C GLN A 246 0.82 2.18 10.90
N THR A 247 1.93 1.89 10.22
CA THR A 247 2.69 2.88 9.43
C THR A 247 2.55 2.58 7.96
N ASN A 248 2.16 3.58 7.16
CA ASN A 248 1.91 3.49 5.72
C ASN A 248 1.07 2.25 5.31
N PRO A 249 -0.09 2.00 5.94
CA PRO A 249 -0.84 0.75 5.74
C PRO A 249 -1.51 0.62 4.37
N ALA A 250 -1.60 1.71 3.58
CA ALA A 250 -2.28 1.70 2.29
C ALA A 250 -1.58 0.78 1.27
N ASP A 251 -2.34 -0.09 0.61
CA ASP A 251 -1.83 -0.89 -0.50
C ASP A 251 -1.65 -0.02 -1.75
N SER A 252 -0.42 0.08 -2.25
CA SER A 252 -0.10 0.96 -3.38
C SER A 252 -0.77 0.58 -4.71
N VAL A 253 -1.33 -0.63 -4.84
CA VAL A 253 -2.05 -1.05 -6.06
C VAL A 253 -3.53 -0.70 -5.96
N ALA A 254 -4.14 -0.98 -4.80
CA ALA A 254 -5.54 -0.68 -4.54
C ALA A 254 -5.78 0.82 -4.30
N SER A 255 -4.88 1.46 -3.56
CA SER A 255 -4.90 2.86 -3.15
C SER A 255 -3.65 3.59 -3.65
N PRO A 256 -3.46 3.78 -4.98
CA PRO A 256 -2.23 4.32 -5.56
C PRO A 256 -1.92 5.78 -5.19
N ASN A 257 -2.90 6.52 -4.68
CA ASN A 257 -2.72 7.88 -4.15
C ASN A 257 -2.72 7.90 -2.60
N GLY A 258 -2.68 6.75 -1.94
CA GLY A 258 -2.96 6.61 -0.50
C GLY A 258 -4.44 6.79 -0.17
N TRP A 259 -4.77 6.76 1.12
CA TRP A 259 -6.17 6.78 1.58
C TRP A 259 -6.82 8.15 1.68
N HIS A 260 -6.04 9.24 1.63
CA HIS A 260 -6.53 10.61 1.88
C HIS A 260 -6.55 11.51 0.65
N THR A 261 -6.16 11.01 -0.51
CA THR A 261 -6.09 11.81 -1.74
C THR A 261 -7.15 11.36 -2.74
N VAL A 262 -7.95 12.31 -3.20
CA VAL A 262 -8.96 12.13 -4.25
C VAL A 262 -8.63 13.09 -5.39
N GLY A 263 -8.32 12.55 -6.58
CA GLY A 263 -7.78 13.34 -7.67
C GLY A 263 -6.52 14.11 -7.25
N SER A 264 -6.58 15.43 -7.28
CA SER A 264 -5.50 16.33 -6.84
C SER A 264 -5.67 16.87 -5.41
N THR A 265 -6.74 16.48 -4.71
CA THR A 265 -7.08 17.01 -3.39
C THR A 265 -6.65 16.03 -2.31
N THR A 266 -5.76 16.47 -1.43
CA THR A 266 -5.34 15.71 -0.24
C THR A 266 -6.04 16.23 1.00
N SER A 267 -6.61 15.34 1.80
CA SER A 267 -7.21 15.67 3.09
C SER A 267 -6.23 15.48 4.24
N THR A 268 -6.51 16.16 5.36
CA THR A 268 -5.81 16.01 6.64
C THR A 268 -6.73 15.47 7.73
N ASN A 269 -7.80 14.78 7.33
CA ASN A 269 -8.82 14.20 8.20
C ASN A 269 -9.22 12.81 7.69
N THR A 270 -10.06 12.07 8.42
CA THR A 270 -10.55 10.72 8.06
C THR A 270 -11.45 10.69 6.83
N SER A 271 -10.94 11.15 5.68
CA SER A 271 -11.60 11.17 4.39
C SER A 271 -10.64 10.94 3.24
N GLY A 272 -11.09 10.22 2.22
CA GLY A 272 -10.41 10.18 0.93
C GLY A 272 -11.13 9.34 -0.09
N ASN A 273 -10.39 8.53 -0.87
CA ASN A 273 -10.95 7.93 -2.08
C ASN A 273 -11.90 6.78 -1.79
N ASN A 274 -11.57 5.92 -0.83
CA ASN A 274 -12.31 4.67 -0.60
C ASN A 274 -13.40 4.88 0.46
N VAL A 275 -13.10 5.69 1.48
CA VAL A 275 -13.94 5.88 2.66
C VAL A 275 -13.89 7.34 3.12
N ILE A 276 -14.99 7.82 3.70
CA ILE A 276 -15.02 8.97 4.61
C ILE A 276 -15.71 8.55 5.91
N ALA A 277 -15.08 8.84 7.06
CA ALA A 277 -15.61 8.48 8.36
C ALA A 277 -16.03 9.71 9.17
N PHE A 278 -17.28 9.71 9.60
CA PHE A 278 -17.95 10.75 10.35
C PHE A 278 -18.32 10.31 11.76
N LYS A 279 -18.66 11.26 12.65
CA LYS A 279 -19.34 10.97 13.92
C LYS A 279 -20.83 11.26 13.77
N SER A 280 -21.66 10.22 13.68
CA SER A 280 -23.14 10.22 13.55
C SER A 280 -23.76 11.05 12.41
N THR A 281 -23.19 12.18 11.99
CA THR A 281 -23.68 13.03 10.90
C THR A 281 -22.53 13.45 9.99
N THR A 282 -22.82 13.77 8.73
CA THR A 282 -21.87 14.08 7.65
C THR A 282 -21.07 15.39 7.82
N SER A 283 -20.94 15.90 9.05
CA SER A 283 -20.26 17.17 9.37
C SER A 283 -18.98 17.01 10.21
N ALA A 284 -18.76 15.84 10.83
CA ALA A 284 -17.71 15.67 11.84
C ALA A 284 -16.74 14.53 11.51
N THR A 285 -15.63 14.83 10.84
CA THR A 285 -14.47 13.91 10.64
C THR A 285 -13.42 14.07 11.75
N THR A 286 -12.50 13.13 11.92
CA THR A 286 -11.32 13.29 12.79
C THR A 286 -10.18 13.90 12.01
N SER A 287 -9.63 15.03 12.47
CA SER A 287 -8.41 15.61 11.91
C SER A 287 -7.17 14.82 12.32
N GLN A 288 -6.07 14.97 11.60
CA GLN A 288 -4.78 14.41 12.03
C GLN A 288 -4.38 14.95 13.41
N SER A 289 -3.83 14.09 14.26
CA SER A 289 -3.29 14.45 15.59
C SER A 289 -1.97 15.22 15.51
N SER A 290 -1.21 15.00 14.43
CA SER A 290 -0.03 15.78 14.05
C SER A 290 0.15 15.73 12.54
N ALA A 291 1.04 16.59 12.00
CA ALA A 291 1.25 16.73 10.56
C ALA A 291 1.57 15.39 9.87
N THR A 292 1.33 15.33 8.56
CA THR A 292 1.61 14.16 7.72
C THR A 292 0.64 12.99 7.93
N ASN A 293 -0.62 13.30 8.24
CA ASN A 293 -1.69 12.32 8.42
C ASN A 293 -1.33 11.26 9.47
N ASN A 294 -0.85 11.74 10.61
CA ASN A 294 -0.67 10.94 11.81
C ASN A 294 -1.94 11.01 12.68
N TYR A 295 -2.58 9.87 12.88
CA TYR A 295 -3.77 9.67 13.69
C TYR A 295 -3.43 8.79 14.90
N ASP A 296 -2.69 9.38 15.85
CA ASP A 296 -2.32 8.74 17.11
C ASP A 296 -3.28 9.14 18.23
N TYR A 297 -4.47 8.54 18.21
CA TYR A 297 -5.51 8.75 19.23
C TYR A 297 -5.58 7.55 20.17
N ALA A 298 -5.03 7.69 21.38
CA ALA A 298 -5.10 6.66 22.41
C ALA A 298 -6.51 6.53 22.99
N TYR A 299 -7.08 5.33 22.93
CA TYR A 299 -8.33 5.02 23.61
C TYR A 299 -8.15 5.02 25.13
N ASN A 300 -9.05 5.67 25.85
CA ASN A 300 -9.09 5.73 27.30
C ASN A 300 -10.33 5.01 27.85
N ALA A 301 -10.11 3.79 28.37
CA ALA A 301 -11.17 2.96 28.93
C ALA A 301 -11.84 3.53 30.20
N ALA A 302 -11.25 4.54 30.85
CA ALA A 302 -11.85 5.23 31.99
C ALA A 302 -12.86 6.33 31.58
N VAL A 303 -12.94 6.65 30.29
CA VAL A 303 -13.81 7.67 29.72
C VAL A 303 -14.90 7.00 28.88
N ALA A 304 -16.09 7.60 28.83
CA ALA A 304 -17.18 7.07 28.02
C ALA A 304 -16.77 6.99 26.52
N PRO A 305 -17.26 6.00 25.75
CA PRO A 305 -16.93 5.87 24.33
C PRO A 305 -17.19 7.15 23.51
N THR A 306 -18.27 7.87 23.83
CA THR A 306 -18.72 9.05 23.09
C THR A 306 -18.04 10.35 23.50
N THR A 307 -16.97 10.29 24.28
CA THR A 307 -16.23 11.44 24.81
C THR A 307 -14.78 11.42 24.33
N SER A 308 -14.19 12.59 24.05
CA SER A 308 -12.77 12.69 23.69
C SER A 308 -11.88 12.08 24.77
N PRO A 309 -10.83 11.30 24.43
CA PRO A 309 -10.29 11.06 23.09
C PRO A 309 -10.94 9.90 22.31
N ASN A 310 -11.88 9.16 22.92
CA ASN A 310 -12.39 7.90 22.39
C ASN A 310 -13.14 8.05 21.05
N VAL A 311 -13.79 9.20 20.82
CA VAL A 311 -14.46 9.51 19.54
C VAL A 311 -13.47 9.56 18.37
N ASP A 312 -12.25 10.07 18.61
CA ASP A 312 -11.22 10.15 17.58
C ASP A 312 -10.55 8.80 17.36
N ALA A 313 -10.33 8.03 18.44
CA ALA A 313 -9.86 6.65 18.35
C ALA A 313 -10.84 5.76 17.55
N ALA A 314 -12.14 5.86 17.85
CA ALA A 314 -13.21 5.12 17.16
C ALA A 314 -13.26 5.45 15.67
N ARG A 315 -13.34 6.74 15.29
CA ARG A 315 -13.35 7.16 13.88
C ARG A 315 -12.07 6.78 13.14
N THR A 316 -10.92 6.86 13.81
CA THR A 316 -9.63 6.46 13.23
C THR A 316 -9.61 4.95 12.95
N ASN A 317 -10.08 4.13 13.91
CA ASN A 317 -10.17 2.69 13.74
C ASN A 317 -11.13 2.31 12.62
N ALA A 318 -12.33 2.90 12.60
CA ALA A 318 -13.32 2.61 11.56
C ALA A 318 -12.85 3.03 10.15
N PHE A 319 -12.22 4.21 10.02
CA PHE A 319 -11.60 4.64 8.77
C PHE A 319 -10.49 3.70 8.31
N TYR A 320 -9.60 3.31 9.22
CA TYR A 320 -8.51 2.37 8.94
C TYR A 320 -9.06 1.01 8.48
N THR A 321 -9.97 0.41 9.26
CA THR A 321 -10.48 -0.95 8.99
C THR A 321 -11.23 -1.00 7.67
N ALA A 322 -12.10 -0.02 7.38
CA ALA A 322 -12.82 0.02 6.10
C ALA A 322 -11.89 0.23 4.88
N ASN A 323 -10.83 1.03 5.01
CA ASN A 323 -9.81 1.15 3.95
C ASN A 323 -9.00 -0.15 3.77
N MET A 324 -8.69 -0.86 4.86
CA MET A 324 -8.02 -2.16 4.77
C MET A 324 -8.90 -3.22 4.10
N VAL A 325 -10.21 -3.23 4.35
CA VAL A 325 -11.15 -4.12 3.63
C VAL A 325 -11.22 -3.76 2.14
N HIS A 326 -11.29 -2.46 1.81
CA HIS A 326 -11.19 -2.01 0.42
C HIS A 326 -9.92 -2.56 -0.24
N ASP A 327 -8.76 -2.29 0.35
CA ASP A 327 -7.48 -2.69 -0.22
C ASP A 327 -7.35 -4.21 -0.32
N PHE A 328 -7.80 -4.96 0.69
CA PHE A 328 -7.79 -6.42 0.67
C PHE A 328 -8.66 -6.95 -0.47
N THR A 329 -9.93 -6.57 -0.53
CA THR A 329 -10.87 -7.08 -1.55
C THR A 329 -10.51 -6.63 -2.97
N TYR A 330 -9.92 -5.44 -3.13
CA TYR A 330 -9.37 -4.96 -4.40
C TYR A 330 -8.35 -5.92 -4.98
N ARG A 331 -7.41 -6.40 -4.16
CA ARG A 331 -6.35 -7.33 -4.60
C ARG A 331 -6.90 -8.66 -5.10
N TYR A 332 -8.09 -9.06 -4.64
CA TYR A 332 -8.80 -10.27 -5.08
C TYR A 332 -9.85 -10.01 -6.17
N GLY A 333 -9.92 -8.79 -6.70
CA GLY A 333 -10.71 -8.45 -7.87
C GLY A 333 -12.03 -7.74 -7.59
N PHE A 334 -12.25 -7.21 -6.39
CA PHE A 334 -13.29 -6.19 -6.18
C PHE A 334 -12.70 -4.81 -6.50
N ASP A 335 -12.48 -4.58 -7.80
CA ASP A 335 -11.87 -3.37 -8.37
C ASP A 335 -12.93 -2.44 -8.99
N GLU A 336 -12.47 -1.36 -9.63
CA GLU A 336 -13.35 -0.34 -10.20
C GLU A 336 -14.28 -0.92 -11.28
N ALA A 337 -13.76 -1.76 -12.17
CA ALA A 337 -14.57 -2.44 -13.19
C ALA A 337 -15.54 -3.48 -12.60
N SER A 338 -15.26 -3.96 -11.39
CA SER A 338 -16.09 -4.86 -10.61
C SER A 338 -16.89 -4.14 -9.52
N TYR A 339 -17.14 -2.84 -9.70
CA TYR A 339 -18.11 -2.05 -8.93
C TYR A 339 -17.72 -1.82 -7.46
N ASN A 340 -16.43 -1.65 -7.18
CA ASN A 340 -15.95 -1.28 -5.86
C ASN A 340 -16.41 0.13 -5.43
N PHE A 341 -16.06 0.51 -4.20
CA PHE A 341 -16.46 1.79 -3.63
C PHE A 341 -15.30 2.79 -3.70
N GLN A 342 -15.34 3.71 -4.66
CA GLN A 342 -14.32 4.73 -4.85
C GLN A 342 -14.93 6.06 -5.30
N ASN A 343 -14.40 7.16 -4.77
CA ASN A 343 -14.83 8.47 -5.24
C ASN A 343 -14.29 8.76 -6.65
N ASP A 344 -13.04 8.41 -6.90
CA ASP A 344 -12.37 8.51 -8.20
C ASP A 344 -11.79 7.15 -8.61
N ASN A 345 -12.28 6.62 -9.73
CA ASN A 345 -11.89 5.33 -10.30
C ASN A 345 -10.64 5.41 -11.18
N ASN A 346 -10.01 6.60 -11.30
CA ASN A 346 -8.79 6.82 -12.08
C ASN A 346 -8.89 6.33 -13.54
N GLY A 347 -10.09 6.35 -14.12
CA GLY A 347 -10.35 5.88 -15.49
C GLY A 347 -10.27 4.35 -15.69
N LYS A 348 -10.28 3.54 -14.63
CA LYS A 348 -10.15 2.07 -14.71
C LYS A 348 -11.46 1.31 -14.95
N GLY A 349 -12.60 2.00 -15.05
CA GLY A 349 -13.92 1.39 -15.27
C GLY A 349 -14.88 1.66 -14.11
N GLY A 350 -16.07 1.05 -14.16
CA GLY A 350 -17.15 1.27 -13.19
C GLY A 350 -17.66 2.70 -13.15
N LYS A 351 -18.41 3.03 -12.10
CA LYS A 351 -18.91 4.38 -11.81
C LYS A 351 -18.43 4.82 -10.43
N GLY A 352 -17.56 5.82 -10.39
CA GLY A 352 -17.11 6.41 -9.13
C GLY A 352 -18.15 7.34 -8.48
N ASN A 353 -17.67 8.22 -7.58
CA ASN A 353 -18.47 9.03 -6.66
C ASN A 353 -19.29 8.20 -5.65
N ASP A 354 -18.79 7.03 -5.29
CA ASP A 354 -19.53 6.09 -4.46
C ASP A 354 -18.70 5.47 -3.33
N ARG A 355 -17.65 6.16 -2.89
CA ARG A 355 -16.91 5.84 -1.66
C ARG A 355 -17.87 5.57 -0.50
N ILE A 356 -17.46 4.70 0.42
CA ILE A 356 -18.25 4.42 1.63
C ILE A 356 -18.32 5.67 2.51
N GLN A 357 -19.52 6.01 2.96
CA GLN A 357 -19.72 6.92 4.09
C GLN A 357 -19.91 6.11 5.36
N LEU A 358 -18.94 6.20 6.28
CA LEU A 358 -18.97 5.49 7.54
C LEU A 358 -19.40 6.44 8.66
N TYR A 359 -20.46 6.11 9.37
CA TYR A 359 -21.00 6.85 10.49
C TYR A 359 -20.62 6.15 11.80
N ALA A 360 -19.53 6.59 12.41
CA ALA A 360 -19.09 6.11 13.71
C ALA A 360 -20.00 6.65 14.82
N GLN A 361 -20.25 5.83 15.83
CA GLN A 361 -21.09 6.15 16.99
C GLN A 361 -22.41 6.80 16.60
N ASP A 362 -23.06 6.26 15.56
CA ASP A 362 -24.33 6.80 15.10
C ASP A 362 -25.37 6.73 16.22
N THR A 363 -26.06 7.85 16.41
CA THR A 363 -27.01 8.07 17.50
C THR A 363 -28.43 7.63 17.14
N SER A 364 -28.65 7.19 15.90
CA SER A 364 -29.91 6.63 15.45
C SER A 364 -30.23 5.27 16.08
N GLY A 365 -29.25 4.58 16.66
CA GLY A 365 -29.43 3.28 17.30
C GLY A 365 -28.36 2.92 18.34
N THR A 366 -28.51 1.72 18.91
CA THR A 366 -27.54 1.06 19.82
C THR A 366 -27.63 -0.45 19.61
N ASN A 367 -26.61 -1.20 20.05
CA ASN A 367 -26.59 -2.67 20.02
C ASN A 367 -26.76 -3.29 18.63
N ASN A 368 -26.26 -2.61 17.60
CA ASN A 368 -26.34 -3.08 16.23
C ASN A 368 -25.32 -2.32 15.35
N ALA A 369 -25.27 -2.67 14.07
CA ALA A 369 -24.74 -1.88 12.99
C ALA A 369 -25.59 -2.16 11.74
N TYR A 370 -25.43 -1.39 10.66
CA TYR A 370 -26.04 -1.74 9.38
C TYR A 370 -25.33 -1.10 8.19
N PHE A 371 -25.49 -1.74 7.03
CA PHE A 371 -25.05 -1.27 5.73
C PHE A 371 -26.22 -0.85 4.82
N THR A 372 -26.11 0.27 4.12
CA THR A 372 -27.05 0.65 3.05
C THR A 372 -26.49 0.28 1.68
N SER A 373 -27.07 -0.74 1.05
CA SER A 373 -26.61 -1.18 -0.28
C SER A 373 -27.18 -0.35 -1.42
N SER A 374 -26.31 0.39 -2.10
CA SER A 374 -26.62 1.14 -3.31
C SER A 374 -25.95 0.53 -4.56
N ALA A 375 -26.50 0.82 -5.73
CA ALA A 375 -25.90 0.44 -7.01
C ALA A 375 -24.56 1.15 -7.25
N ASP A 376 -23.78 0.66 -8.23
CA ASP A 376 -22.53 1.28 -8.69
C ASP A 376 -22.71 2.76 -9.06
N GLY A 377 -21.83 3.62 -8.56
CA GLY A 377 -21.92 5.08 -8.70
C GLY A 377 -22.88 5.79 -7.75
N GLN A 378 -23.46 5.07 -6.79
CA GLN A 378 -24.25 5.64 -5.70
C GLN A 378 -23.63 5.28 -4.35
N THR A 379 -23.50 6.28 -3.49
CA THR A 379 -22.95 6.12 -2.14
C THR A 379 -23.68 5.04 -1.35
N SER A 380 -22.90 4.17 -0.73
CA SER A 380 -23.35 3.23 0.29
C SER A 380 -22.82 3.67 1.66
N GLU A 381 -23.53 3.32 2.71
CA GLU A 381 -23.26 3.80 4.06
C GLU A 381 -23.05 2.64 5.03
N ILE A 382 -22.09 2.80 5.95
CA ILE A 382 -21.91 1.93 7.12
C ILE A 382 -22.31 2.74 8.35
N HIS A 383 -23.23 2.24 9.15
CA HIS A 383 -23.63 2.86 10.41
C HIS A 383 -23.22 1.97 11.57
N MET A 384 -22.29 2.47 12.38
CA MET A 384 -21.77 1.77 13.55
C MET A 384 -22.40 2.36 14.81
N TYR A 385 -22.87 1.52 15.73
CA TYR A 385 -23.43 1.99 16.99
C TYR A 385 -22.58 1.66 18.20
N THR A 386 -22.87 2.37 19.29
CA THR A 386 -22.42 1.98 20.64
C THR A 386 -23.29 0.85 21.20
N TRP A 387 -22.72 0.06 22.10
CA TRP A 387 -23.35 -1.12 22.69
C TRP A 387 -23.50 -0.98 24.22
N THR A 388 -24.65 -1.39 24.73
CA THR A 388 -25.11 -1.19 26.11
C THR A 388 -25.17 -2.46 26.95
N TYR A 389 -24.67 -3.59 26.43
CA TYR A 389 -24.64 -4.87 27.14
C TYR A 389 -23.58 -4.94 28.27
N THR A 390 -22.63 -4.02 28.28
CA THR A 390 -21.56 -3.96 29.29
C THR A 390 -21.55 -2.64 30.04
N ASN A 391 -20.88 -2.64 31.20
CA ASN A 391 -20.59 -1.42 31.97
C ASN A 391 -19.07 -1.31 32.24
N PRO A 392 -18.36 -0.32 31.67
CA PRO A 392 -18.86 0.73 30.77
C PRO A 392 -19.37 0.18 29.43
N ARG A 393 -20.17 1.00 28.73
CA ARG A 393 -20.61 0.74 27.35
C ARG A 393 -19.41 0.53 26.43
N ARG A 394 -19.57 -0.29 25.40
CA ARG A 394 -18.52 -0.58 24.42
C ARG A 394 -18.85 0.05 23.07
N ASP A 395 -17.81 0.30 22.29
CA ASP A 395 -17.93 0.96 20.99
C ASP A 395 -17.81 -0.06 19.87
N GLY A 396 -18.81 -0.12 18.97
CA GLY A 396 -18.78 -1.00 17.81
C GLY A 396 -17.69 -0.62 16.82
N ASP A 397 -17.30 0.66 16.78
CA ASP A 397 -16.23 1.17 15.90
C ASP A 397 -14.82 0.64 16.24
N LEU A 398 -14.68 -0.07 17.37
CA LEU A 398 -13.43 -0.73 17.77
C LEU A 398 -13.47 -2.26 17.58
N GLU A 399 -14.63 -2.81 17.23
CA GLU A 399 -14.84 -4.21 16.90
C GLU A 399 -14.67 -4.38 15.39
N ASN A 400 -13.48 -4.81 14.96
CA ASN A 400 -13.14 -4.90 13.54
C ASN A 400 -14.03 -5.90 12.80
N ASP A 401 -14.42 -7.02 13.41
CA ASP A 401 -15.30 -8.00 12.75
C ASP A 401 -16.66 -7.42 12.35
N ILE A 402 -17.24 -6.51 13.14
CA ILE A 402 -18.50 -5.83 12.80
C ILE A 402 -18.29 -4.87 11.63
N ILE A 403 -17.22 -4.06 11.62
CA ILE A 403 -16.94 -3.16 10.49
C ILE A 403 -16.73 -3.95 9.20
N VAL A 404 -15.99 -5.06 9.28
CA VAL A 404 -15.74 -5.95 8.14
C VAL A 404 -17.03 -6.64 7.70
N HIS A 405 -17.88 -7.06 8.64
CA HIS A 405 -19.21 -7.62 8.37
C HIS A 405 -20.06 -6.61 7.56
N GLU A 406 -20.20 -5.38 8.03
CA GLU A 406 -21.00 -4.36 7.33
C GLU A 406 -20.44 -4.09 5.93
N TYR A 407 -19.11 -3.98 5.79
CA TYR A 407 -18.49 -3.83 4.48
C TYR A 407 -18.72 -5.06 3.57
N GLY A 408 -18.78 -6.26 4.16
CA GLY A 408 -19.11 -7.51 3.48
C GLY A 408 -20.48 -7.51 2.80
N HIS A 409 -21.47 -6.81 3.36
CA HIS A 409 -22.74 -6.57 2.67
C HIS A 409 -22.53 -5.76 1.39
N GLY A 410 -21.67 -4.74 1.43
CA GLY A 410 -21.30 -3.96 0.25
C GLY A 410 -20.67 -4.81 -0.86
N VAL A 411 -19.65 -5.60 -0.51
CA VAL A 411 -18.95 -6.49 -1.47
C VAL A 411 -19.93 -7.47 -2.11
N SER A 412 -20.70 -8.19 -1.29
CA SER A 412 -21.62 -9.23 -1.76
C SER A 412 -22.76 -8.67 -2.61
N THR A 413 -23.34 -7.53 -2.23
CA THR A 413 -24.44 -6.89 -2.98
C THR A 413 -24.00 -6.17 -4.25
N ARG A 414 -22.78 -5.61 -4.30
CA ARG A 414 -22.21 -5.03 -5.52
C ARG A 414 -21.84 -6.09 -6.53
N LEU A 415 -21.16 -7.16 -6.12
CA LEU A 415 -20.73 -8.19 -7.06
C LEU A 415 -21.91 -9.06 -7.55
N THR A 416 -22.83 -9.44 -6.66
CA THR A 416 -23.99 -10.27 -7.04
C THR A 416 -24.92 -9.47 -7.94
N GLY A 417 -25.15 -9.96 -9.17
CA GLY A 417 -26.00 -9.29 -10.14
C GLY A 417 -25.36 -8.03 -10.75
N GLY A 418 -24.03 -7.86 -10.66
CA GLY A 418 -23.26 -6.96 -11.51
C GLY A 418 -23.50 -5.46 -11.26
N GLY A 419 -23.26 -5.00 -10.03
CA GLY A 419 -23.29 -3.58 -9.66
C GLY A 419 -24.68 -3.03 -9.36
N THR A 420 -25.71 -3.89 -9.32
CA THR A 420 -27.10 -3.46 -9.09
C THR A 420 -27.41 -3.14 -7.64
N GLY A 421 -26.74 -3.77 -6.67
CA GLY A 421 -27.03 -3.63 -5.24
C GLY A 421 -28.37 -4.24 -4.80
N THR A 422 -29.08 -4.98 -5.67
CA THR A 422 -30.47 -5.44 -5.41
C THR A 422 -30.66 -6.95 -5.49
N CYS A 423 -29.58 -7.73 -5.55
CA CYS A 423 -29.63 -9.15 -5.86
C CYS A 423 -29.43 -10.10 -4.66
N LEU A 424 -29.55 -9.61 -3.43
CA LEU A 424 -29.59 -10.41 -2.19
C LEU A 424 -30.79 -10.01 -1.32
N ARG A 425 -32.01 -10.07 -1.87
CA ARG A 425 -33.23 -9.50 -1.26
C ARG A 425 -34.27 -10.52 -0.85
N THR A 426 -34.29 -11.71 -1.46
CA THR A 426 -35.14 -12.82 -0.95
C THR A 426 -34.59 -13.31 0.38
N THR A 427 -35.42 -13.86 1.28
CA THR A 427 -35.00 -14.31 2.62
C THR A 427 -33.78 -15.23 2.61
N GLU A 428 -33.71 -16.22 1.70
CA GLU A 428 -32.56 -17.12 1.62
C GLU A 428 -31.30 -16.42 1.09
N ALA A 429 -31.43 -15.58 0.07
CA ALA A 429 -30.32 -14.79 -0.47
C ALA A 429 -29.82 -13.72 0.51
N GLY A 430 -30.72 -13.05 1.21
CA GLY A 430 -30.39 -12.08 2.27
C GLY A 430 -29.66 -12.75 3.41
N GLY A 431 -30.12 -13.94 3.84
CA GLY A 431 -29.39 -14.72 4.83
C GLY A 431 -28.01 -15.19 4.35
N MET A 432 -27.86 -15.54 3.07
CA MET A 432 -26.51 -15.75 2.51
C MET A 432 -25.66 -14.46 2.53
N GLY A 433 -26.27 -13.29 2.39
CA GLY A 433 -25.62 -12.00 2.60
C GLY A 433 -25.04 -11.87 4.00
N GLU A 434 -25.82 -12.17 5.04
CA GLU A 434 -25.35 -12.22 6.45
C GLU A 434 -24.17 -13.19 6.63
N GLY A 435 -24.31 -14.41 6.10
CA GLY A 435 -23.27 -15.42 6.24
C GLY A 435 -21.97 -15.06 5.52
N TRP A 436 -22.05 -14.34 4.40
CA TRP A 436 -20.89 -13.85 3.67
C TRP A 436 -20.17 -12.72 4.37
N SER A 437 -20.92 -11.84 5.02
CA SER A 437 -20.36 -10.80 5.86
C SER A 437 -19.58 -11.39 7.05
N ASP A 438 -20.13 -12.39 7.74
CA ASP A 438 -19.42 -13.13 8.79
C ASP A 438 -18.18 -13.87 8.27
N ALA A 439 -18.29 -14.50 7.10
CA ALA A 439 -17.18 -15.19 6.44
C ALA A 439 -16.02 -14.25 6.06
N LEU A 440 -16.33 -13.01 5.65
CA LEU A 440 -15.30 -12.00 5.36
C LEU A 440 -14.58 -11.57 6.64
N ALA A 441 -15.32 -11.36 7.74
CA ALA A 441 -14.73 -11.04 9.03
C ALA A 441 -13.71 -12.12 9.45
N GLU A 442 -14.12 -13.40 9.44
CA GLU A 442 -13.22 -14.53 9.72
C GLU A 442 -11.98 -14.55 8.79
N LEU A 443 -12.19 -14.35 7.49
CA LEU A 443 -11.12 -14.34 6.50
C LEU A 443 -10.09 -13.23 6.77
N THR A 444 -10.51 -12.08 7.28
CA THR A 444 -9.60 -10.97 7.62
C THR A 444 -8.83 -11.19 8.91
N GLU A 445 -9.32 -12.03 9.82
CA GLU A 445 -8.69 -12.27 11.14
C GLU A 445 -7.77 -13.50 11.18
N VAL A 446 -7.88 -14.39 10.20
CA VAL A 446 -7.04 -15.58 10.12
C VAL A 446 -5.54 -15.24 10.19
N ASN A 447 -4.82 -15.99 11.03
CA ASN A 447 -3.41 -15.78 11.29
C ASN A 447 -2.57 -17.07 11.31
N SER A 448 -3.18 -18.22 11.01
CA SER A 448 -2.51 -19.51 11.03
C SER A 448 -3.14 -20.51 10.04
N ALA A 449 -2.46 -21.63 9.79
CA ALA A 449 -2.98 -22.73 8.97
C ALA A 449 -4.03 -23.59 9.69
N THR A 450 -4.16 -23.47 11.01
CA THR A 450 -5.23 -24.10 11.79
C THR A 450 -6.30 -23.06 12.05
N LEU A 451 -7.47 -23.24 11.45
CA LEU A 451 -8.61 -22.34 11.67
C LEU A 451 -9.20 -22.64 13.07
N ALA A 452 -9.16 -21.62 13.94
CA ALA A 452 -9.80 -21.68 15.25
C ALA A 452 -11.31 -21.49 15.09
N ASP A 453 -12.07 -21.90 16.11
CA ASP A 453 -13.49 -21.55 16.17
C ASP A 453 -13.65 -20.02 16.19
N PHE A 454 -14.61 -19.50 15.43
CA PHE A 454 -14.84 -18.06 15.27
C PHE A 454 -16.17 -17.63 15.89
N THR A 455 -16.19 -16.48 16.54
CA THR A 455 -17.39 -15.86 17.13
C THR A 455 -17.42 -14.39 16.74
N LEU A 456 -18.59 -13.84 16.43
CA LEU A 456 -18.73 -12.43 16.03
C LEU A 456 -19.19 -11.55 17.21
N GLY A 457 -18.61 -10.36 17.38
CA GLY A 457 -19.11 -9.33 18.30
C GLY A 457 -18.97 -9.68 19.79
N ALA A 458 -17.99 -10.50 20.15
CA ALA A 458 -17.81 -10.99 21.51
C ALA A 458 -17.42 -9.88 22.50
N TYR A 459 -16.64 -8.88 22.06
CA TYR A 459 -16.29 -7.76 22.93
C TYR A 459 -17.49 -6.84 23.10
N VAL A 460 -18.18 -6.39 22.05
CA VAL A 460 -19.30 -5.44 22.26
C VAL A 460 -20.46 -6.01 23.09
N THR A 461 -20.68 -7.33 23.03
CA THR A 461 -21.68 -8.02 23.85
C THR A 461 -21.20 -8.34 25.26
N GLY A 462 -19.90 -8.53 25.47
CA GLY A 462 -19.36 -9.10 26.70
C GLY A 462 -19.69 -10.58 26.87
N ILE A 463 -20.13 -11.26 25.81
CA ILE A 463 -20.48 -12.68 25.79
C ILE A 463 -19.41 -13.41 24.99
N ALA A 464 -18.74 -14.38 25.61
CA ALA A 464 -17.65 -15.12 24.95
C ALA A 464 -18.10 -15.88 23.68
N GLY A 465 -19.39 -16.25 23.59
CA GLY A 465 -19.98 -16.88 22.40
C GLY A 465 -20.36 -15.92 21.27
N GLY A 466 -20.25 -14.60 21.48
CA GLY A 466 -20.66 -13.60 20.50
C GLY A 466 -22.18 -13.48 20.33
N ILE A 467 -22.60 -12.96 19.16
CA ILE A 467 -24.02 -12.68 18.85
C ILE A 467 -24.76 -13.82 18.13
N ARG A 468 -24.04 -14.81 17.59
CA ARG A 468 -24.62 -15.92 16.82
C ARG A 468 -24.99 -17.09 17.75
N SER A 469 -25.85 -17.99 17.31
CA SER A 469 -26.35 -19.11 18.13
C SER A 469 -25.22 -20.08 18.55
N TYR A 470 -24.22 -20.26 17.69
CA TYR A 470 -23.05 -21.10 17.93
C TYR A 470 -21.79 -20.45 17.36
N PRO A 471 -20.59 -20.70 17.93
CA PRO A 471 -19.34 -20.42 17.24
C PRO A 471 -19.29 -21.13 15.88
N TYR A 472 -18.67 -20.52 14.86
CA TYR A 472 -18.33 -21.24 13.64
C TYR A 472 -17.20 -22.20 13.95
N SER A 473 -17.48 -23.48 13.75
CA SER A 473 -16.58 -24.57 14.15
C SER A 473 -16.70 -25.74 13.19
N THR A 474 -15.57 -26.34 12.84
CA THR A 474 -15.55 -27.62 12.11
C THR A 474 -16.09 -28.80 12.94
N SER A 475 -16.27 -28.63 14.26
CA SER A 475 -16.89 -29.61 15.14
C SER A 475 -18.42 -29.56 15.04
N LYS A 476 -19.03 -30.70 14.68
CA LYS A 476 -20.49 -30.86 14.67
C LYS A 476 -21.12 -30.88 16.06
N THR A 477 -20.31 -31.09 17.10
CA THR A 477 -20.78 -31.02 18.49
C THR A 477 -20.84 -29.57 18.96
N THR A 478 -19.85 -28.75 18.58
CA THR A 478 -19.81 -27.31 18.92
C THR A 478 -20.88 -26.55 18.15
N ASN A 479 -20.97 -26.79 16.85
CA ASN A 479 -21.99 -26.19 16.00
C ASN A 479 -22.73 -27.30 15.24
N PRO A 480 -23.98 -27.64 15.61
CA PRO A 480 -24.72 -28.75 15.00
C PRO A 480 -25.49 -28.36 13.73
N LEU A 481 -25.40 -27.10 13.28
CA LEU A 481 -26.20 -26.62 12.15
C LEU A 481 -25.82 -27.31 10.83
N THR A 482 -26.82 -27.47 9.97
CA THR A 482 -26.76 -28.07 8.63
C THR A 482 -27.73 -27.38 7.67
N TYR A 483 -27.67 -27.71 6.38
CA TYR A 483 -28.61 -27.24 5.37
C TYR A 483 -30.07 -27.54 5.75
N GLY A 484 -30.33 -28.71 6.36
CA GLY A 484 -31.63 -29.11 6.88
C GLY A 484 -32.20 -28.17 7.94
N SER A 485 -31.33 -27.47 8.66
CA SER A 485 -31.71 -26.47 9.67
C SER A 485 -32.38 -25.24 9.05
N LEU A 486 -32.25 -25.00 7.73
CA LEU A 486 -32.98 -23.93 7.03
C LEU A 486 -34.49 -24.17 6.96
N GLY A 487 -34.95 -25.41 7.11
CA GLY A 487 -36.37 -25.75 6.97
C GLY A 487 -37.30 -25.04 7.96
N THR A 488 -36.75 -24.52 9.07
CA THR A 488 -37.51 -23.86 10.15
C THR A 488 -37.10 -22.41 10.40
N ARG A 489 -36.20 -21.84 9.59
CA ARG A 489 -35.67 -20.48 9.79
C ARG A 489 -36.27 -19.51 8.78
N ASN A 490 -36.67 -18.34 9.25
CA ASN A 490 -37.29 -17.28 8.46
C ASN A 490 -36.66 -15.89 8.69
N GLU A 491 -35.61 -15.83 9.49
CA GLU A 491 -34.83 -14.63 9.82
C GLU A 491 -33.45 -14.75 9.13
N VAL A 492 -32.93 -13.64 8.59
CA VAL A 492 -31.76 -13.68 7.70
C VAL A 492 -30.46 -14.01 8.45
N HIS A 493 -30.28 -13.53 9.67
CA HIS A 493 -29.10 -13.83 10.47
C HIS A 493 -29.08 -15.32 10.86
N ASP A 494 -30.22 -15.87 11.29
CA ASP A 494 -30.37 -17.31 11.58
C ASP A 494 -30.00 -18.20 10.38
N ILE A 495 -30.36 -17.75 9.17
CA ILE A 495 -30.02 -18.41 7.90
C ILE A 495 -28.53 -18.25 7.59
N GLY A 496 -27.98 -17.05 7.80
CA GLY A 496 -26.59 -16.72 7.56
C GLY A 496 -25.62 -17.54 8.38
N GLU A 497 -25.97 -17.89 9.63
CA GLU A 497 -25.16 -18.78 10.46
C GLU A 497 -24.83 -20.11 9.78
N ILE A 498 -25.78 -20.68 9.02
CA ILE A 498 -25.59 -21.96 8.32
C ILE A 498 -24.62 -21.78 7.15
N TRP A 499 -24.70 -20.64 6.47
CA TRP A 499 -23.89 -20.34 5.30
C TRP A 499 -22.44 -19.98 5.67
N ALA A 500 -22.25 -19.15 6.68
CA ALA A 500 -20.95 -18.85 7.27
C ALA A 500 -20.28 -20.13 7.82
N LEU A 501 -21.04 -21.01 8.48
CA LEU A 501 -20.53 -22.30 8.94
C LEU A 501 -20.06 -23.21 7.79
N ILE A 502 -20.77 -23.24 6.67
CA ILE A 502 -20.35 -23.96 5.47
C ILE A 502 -19.05 -23.35 4.91
N TRP A 503 -18.96 -22.02 4.88
CA TRP A 503 -17.74 -21.34 4.46
C TRP A 503 -16.56 -21.64 5.39
N HIS A 504 -16.77 -21.65 6.70
CA HIS A 504 -15.77 -22.04 7.70
C HIS A 504 -15.21 -23.44 7.42
N GLU A 505 -16.06 -24.41 7.05
CA GLU A 505 -15.61 -25.76 6.66
C GLU A 505 -14.75 -25.76 5.38
N ILE A 506 -15.15 -24.97 4.37
CA ILE A 506 -14.38 -24.77 3.14
C ILE A 506 -13.03 -24.15 3.47
N PHE A 507 -13.03 -23.10 4.28
CA PHE A 507 -11.85 -22.34 4.60
C PHE A 507 -10.84 -23.16 5.41
N ALA A 508 -11.29 -23.86 6.46
CA ALA A 508 -10.47 -24.79 7.22
C ALA A 508 -9.85 -25.87 6.32
N SER A 509 -10.62 -26.39 5.37
CA SER A 509 -10.13 -27.42 4.44
C SER A 509 -9.06 -26.87 3.49
N LEU A 510 -9.24 -25.66 2.96
CA LEU A 510 -8.25 -24.99 2.11
C LEU A 510 -6.97 -24.66 2.86
N LEU A 511 -7.07 -24.16 4.10
CA LEU A 511 -5.91 -23.92 4.97
C LEU A 511 -5.17 -25.22 5.29
N THR A 512 -5.89 -26.30 5.57
CA THR A 512 -5.29 -27.63 5.81
C THR A 512 -4.52 -28.11 4.59
N LYS A 513 -5.06 -27.92 3.38
CA LYS A 513 -4.44 -28.38 2.13
C LYS A 513 -3.25 -27.53 1.70
N TYR A 514 -3.35 -26.21 1.81
CA TYR A 514 -2.40 -25.28 1.20
C TYR A 514 -1.60 -24.44 2.19
N GLY A 515 -1.83 -24.61 3.50
CA GLY A 515 -1.21 -23.80 4.54
C GLY A 515 -1.75 -22.37 4.57
N TYR A 516 -1.03 -21.50 5.28
CA TYR A 516 -1.37 -20.10 5.49
C TYR A 516 -0.22 -19.20 5.02
N SER A 517 -0.56 -18.08 4.39
CA SER A 517 0.38 -16.99 4.08
C SER A 517 0.07 -15.77 4.93
N ALA A 518 1.09 -15.22 5.59
CA ALA A 518 1.00 -13.93 6.28
C ALA A 518 0.84 -12.75 5.29
N ASP A 519 1.40 -12.88 4.08
CA ASP A 519 1.25 -11.91 3.00
C ASP A 519 -0.10 -12.09 2.30
N ARG A 520 -1.16 -11.60 2.96
CA ARG A 520 -2.55 -11.69 2.50
C ARG A 520 -2.89 -10.71 1.37
N PHE A 521 -2.03 -9.74 1.08
CA PHE A 521 -2.21 -8.76 0.00
C PHE A 521 -1.53 -9.18 -1.30
N ASN A 522 -0.95 -10.38 -1.34
CA ASN A 522 -0.38 -10.97 -2.55
C ASN A 522 -1.36 -11.98 -3.19
N PRO A 523 -2.18 -11.56 -4.16
CA PRO A 523 -3.16 -12.44 -4.78
C PRO A 523 -2.53 -13.50 -5.70
N ALA A 524 -1.22 -13.45 -5.97
CA ALA A 524 -0.52 -14.47 -6.75
C ALA A 524 -0.07 -15.67 -5.90
N GLY A 525 -0.17 -15.59 -4.58
CA GLY A 525 0.19 -16.70 -3.70
C GLY A 525 -0.77 -17.88 -3.83
N THR A 526 -0.34 -19.03 -3.33
CA THR A 526 -1.07 -20.31 -3.45
C THR A 526 -1.55 -20.87 -2.11
N ALA A 527 -1.38 -20.11 -1.02
CA ALA A 527 -1.78 -20.53 0.32
C ALA A 527 -3.31 -20.58 0.47
N GLY A 528 -3.80 -21.33 1.45
CA GLY A 528 -5.23 -21.61 1.63
C GLY A 528 -6.09 -20.35 1.85
N ASN A 529 -5.58 -19.35 2.56
CA ASN A 529 -6.25 -18.05 2.73
C ASN A 529 -6.32 -17.23 1.44
N ILE A 530 -5.33 -17.37 0.55
CA ILE A 530 -5.31 -16.69 -0.75
C ILE A 530 -6.29 -17.39 -1.70
N VAL A 531 -6.29 -18.72 -1.70
CA VAL A 531 -7.27 -19.53 -2.46
C VAL A 531 -8.69 -19.23 -2.00
N ALA A 532 -8.94 -19.20 -0.70
CA ALA A 532 -10.25 -18.88 -0.13
C ALA A 532 -10.72 -17.47 -0.54
N ALA A 533 -9.86 -16.45 -0.44
CA ALA A 533 -10.19 -15.08 -0.83
C ALA A 533 -10.55 -14.94 -2.32
N HIS A 534 -9.84 -15.64 -3.22
CA HIS A 534 -10.22 -15.70 -4.64
C HIS A 534 -11.59 -16.35 -4.85
N LEU A 535 -11.84 -17.51 -4.22
CA LEU A 535 -13.12 -18.19 -4.36
C LEU A 535 -14.28 -17.36 -3.78
N PHE A 536 -14.02 -16.61 -2.70
CA PHE A 536 -14.98 -15.70 -2.07
C PHE A 536 -15.43 -14.65 -3.07
N ILE A 537 -14.50 -13.91 -3.69
CA ILE A 537 -14.81 -12.83 -4.64
C ILE A 537 -15.38 -13.39 -5.96
N ASP A 538 -14.81 -14.46 -6.50
CA ASP A 538 -15.20 -14.99 -7.81
C ASP A 538 -16.61 -15.60 -7.80
N ALA A 539 -17.01 -16.26 -6.71
CA ALA A 539 -18.33 -16.88 -6.61
C ALA A 539 -19.46 -15.85 -6.78
N PHE A 540 -19.28 -14.64 -6.24
CA PHE A 540 -20.26 -13.55 -6.41
C PHE A 540 -20.48 -13.14 -7.86
N LYS A 541 -19.41 -13.16 -8.66
CA LYS A 541 -19.45 -12.78 -10.08
C LYS A 541 -20.15 -13.84 -10.94
N LEU A 542 -20.32 -15.06 -10.41
CA LEU A 542 -20.91 -16.20 -11.11
C LEU A 542 -22.33 -16.51 -10.68
N GLN A 543 -22.67 -16.29 -9.41
CA GLN A 543 -23.98 -16.65 -8.88
C GLN A 543 -25.10 -15.79 -9.47
N PRO A 544 -26.32 -16.35 -9.65
CA PRO A 544 -27.45 -15.59 -10.19
C PRO A 544 -27.95 -14.53 -9.19
N CYS A 545 -28.75 -13.59 -9.68
CA CYS A 545 -29.48 -12.66 -8.81
C CYS A 545 -30.45 -13.43 -7.90
N ASN A 546 -30.48 -13.08 -6.61
CA ASN A 546 -31.21 -13.78 -5.55
C ASN A 546 -30.93 -15.30 -5.55
N PRO A 547 -29.67 -15.70 -5.33
CA PRO A 547 -29.31 -17.10 -5.35
C PRO A 547 -29.96 -17.86 -4.18
N THR A 548 -30.09 -19.16 -4.34
CA THR A 548 -30.30 -20.15 -3.27
C THR A 548 -28.96 -20.70 -2.80
N PHE A 549 -28.93 -21.40 -1.66
CA PHE A 549 -27.73 -22.12 -1.19
C PHE A 549 -27.17 -23.06 -2.26
N LEU A 550 -28.05 -23.72 -3.03
CA LEU A 550 -27.65 -24.65 -4.09
C LEU A 550 -26.92 -23.92 -5.23
N THR A 551 -27.49 -22.82 -5.72
CA THR A 551 -26.89 -22.06 -6.83
C THR A 551 -25.61 -21.35 -6.41
N ALA A 552 -25.52 -20.87 -5.16
CA ALA A 552 -24.32 -20.24 -4.65
C ALA A 552 -23.20 -21.26 -4.37
N ARG A 553 -23.54 -22.47 -3.89
CA ARG A 553 -22.61 -23.61 -3.82
C ARG A 553 -22.01 -23.91 -5.19
N ASP A 554 -22.88 -24.05 -6.19
CA ASP A 554 -22.46 -24.38 -7.54
C ASP A 554 -21.59 -23.26 -8.14
N ALA A 555 -21.86 -21.99 -7.80
CA ALA A 555 -21.02 -20.86 -8.18
C ALA A 555 -19.60 -20.91 -7.55
N ILE A 556 -19.47 -21.31 -6.28
CA ILE A 556 -18.15 -21.50 -5.63
C ILE A 556 -17.36 -22.63 -6.32
N ILE A 557 -18.03 -23.74 -6.63
CA ILE A 557 -17.38 -24.86 -7.35
C ILE A 557 -16.97 -24.42 -8.77
N GLN A 558 -17.80 -23.62 -9.44
CA GLN A 558 -17.48 -23.08 -10.76
C GLN A 558 -16.34 -22.05 -10.70
N ALA A 559 -16.23 -21.25 -9.63
CA ALA A 559 -15.11 -20.36 -9.40
C ALA A 559 -13.79 -21.14 -9.32
N ASP A 560 -13.78 -22.26 -8.60
CA ASP A 560 -12.62 -23.17 -8.54
C ASP A 560 -12.29 -23.80 -9.90
N ALA A 561 -13.32 -24.19 -10.66
CA ALA A 561 -13.15 -24.70 -12.02
C ALA A 561 -12.51 -23.64 -12.95
N ASN A 562 -12.95 -22.38 -12.86
CA ASN A 562 -12.46 -21.30 -13.70
C ASN A 562 -11.01 -20.90 -13.35
N ARG A 563 -10.72 -20.73 -12.05
CA ARG A 563 -9.43 -20.20 -11.60
C ARG A 563 -8.36 -21.27 -11.42
N TYR A 564 -8.74 -22.42 -10.86
CA TYR A 564 -7.80 -23.47 -10.45
C TYR A 564 -8.01 -24.77 -11.22
N ALA A 565 -8.70 -24.72 -12.36
CA ALA A 565 -9.02 -25.89 -13.17
C ALA A 565 -9.72 -27.03 -12.39
N GLY A 566 -10.44 -26.68 -11.31
CA GLY A 566 -11.17 -27.64 -10.48
C GLY A 566 -10.30 -28.41 -9.49
N ALA A 567 -9.08 -27.95 -9.21
CA ALA A 567 -8.13 -28.62 -8.32
C ALA A 567 -8.65 -28.83 -6.88
N ASN A 568 -9.71 -28.12 -6.47
CA ASN A 568 -10.31 -28.22 -5.15
C ASN A 568 -11.72 -28.81 -5.15
N LYS A 569 -12.24 -29.26 -6.30
CA LYS A 569 -13.59 -29.80 -6.45
C LYS A 569 -13.98 -30.79 -5.34
N CYS A 570 -13.16 -31.80 -5.07
CA CYS A 570 -13.46 -32.85 -4.09
C CYS A 570 -13.54 -32.27 -2.67
N LEU A 571 -12.60 -31.40 -2.33
CA LEU A 571 -12.50 -30.72 -1.04
C LEU A 571 -13.72 -29.82 -0.81
N LEU A 572 -14.11 -29.03 -1.81
CA LEU A 572 -15.29 -28.16 -1.74
C LEU A 572 -16.57 -28.99 -1.53
N TRP A 573 -16.78 -30.03 -2.33
CA TRP A 573 -17.96 -30.89 -2.19
C TRP A 573 -18.00 -31.60 -0.83
N GLN A 574 -16.86 -32.04 -0.30
CA GLN A 574 -16.78 -32.65 1.03
C GLN A 574 -17.17 -31.65 2.13
N ALA A 575 -16.73 -30.40 2.05
CA ALA A 575 -17.10 -29.36 3.01
C ALA A 575 -18.61 -29.06 2.98
N PHE A 576 -19.19 -28.87 1.79
CA PHE A 576 -20.64 -28.69 1.62
C PHE A 576 -21.44 -29.90 2.12
N ALA A 577 -21.04 -31.11 1.73
CA ALA A 577 -21.70 -32.35 2.13
C ALA A 577 -21.61 -32.60 3.64
N LYS A 578 -20.51 -32.22 4.30
CA LYS A 578 -20.36 -32.30 5.75
C LYS A 578 -21.48 -31.54 6.46
N ARG A 579 -21.96 -30.43 5.90
CA ARG A 579 -23.06 -29.62 6.44
C ARG A 579 -24.39 -29.83 5.72
N GLY A 580 -24.55 -30.97 5.03
CA GLY A 580 -25.83 -31.38 4.44
C GLY A 580 -26.18 -30.73 3.10
N LEU A 581 -25.28 -29.94 2.50
CA LEU A 581 -25.46 -29.32 1.17
C LEU A 581 -24.76 -30.12 0.04
N GLY A 582 -24.75 -31.44 0.16
CA GLY A 582 -24.13 -32.35 -0.80
C GLY A 582 -24.78 -32.37 -2.18
N SER A 583 -24.23 -33.17 -3.08
CA SER A 583 -24.59 -33.22 -4.51
C SER A 583 -26.04 -33.58 -4.80
N GLY A 584 -26.72 -34.28 -3.89
CA GLY A 584 -28.14 -34.60 -4.00
C GLY A 584 -29.06 -33.66 -3.20
N ALA A 585 -28.55 -32.55 -2.64
CA ALA A 585 -29.38 -31.58 -1.94
C ALA A 585 -30.35 -30.89 -2.91
N THR A 586 -31.57 -30.62 -2.45
CA THR A 586 -32.64 -30.00 -3.23
C THR A 586 -33.31 -28.88 -2.43
N THR A 587 -34.19 -28.11 -3.08
CA THR A 587 -34.95 -27.02 -2.47
C THR A 587 -35.89 -27.45 -1.33
N THR A 588 -36.03 -28.75 -1.08
CA THR A 588 -36.77 -29.26 0.10
C THR A 588 -36.01 -29.07 1.42
N LYS A 589 -34.76 -28.55 1.38
CA LYS A 589 -33.94 -28.26 2.57
C LYS A 589 -33.81 -29.47 3.48
N LYS A 590 -33.45 -30.62 2.88
CA LYS A 590 -33.12 -31.84 3.60
C LYS A 590 -31.62 -32.09 3.46
N ASP A 591 -31.01 -32.56 4.53
CA ASP A 591 -29.59 -32.87 4.52
C ASP A 591 -29.27 -33.96 3.49
N ASN A 592 -28.30 -33.67 2.64
CA ASN A 592 -27.68 -34.62 1.75
C ASN A 592 -26.17 -34.59 1.99
N THR A 593 -25.60 -35.73 2.32
CA THR A 593 -24.16 -35.88 2.60
C THR A 593 -23.40 -36.52 1.44
N ALA A 594 -24.04 -36.68 0.27
CA ALA A 594 -23.42 -37.32 -0.88
C ALA A 594 -22.44 -36.36 -1.58
N VAL A 595 -21.29 -36.89 -1.97
CA VAL A 595 -20.27 -36.21 -2.77
C VAL A 595 -20.32 -36.80 -4.20
N PRO A 596 -20.07 -36.02 -5.27
CA PRO A 596 -20.06 -36.55 -6.64
C PRO A 596 -19.07 -37.70 -6.82
N SER A 597 -19.34 -38.58 -7.78
CA SER A 597 -18.42 -39.66 -8.16
C SER A 597 -17.08 -39.09 -8.65
N GLY A 598 -15.97 -39.68 -8.18
CA GLY A 598 -14.61 -39.25 -8.55
C GLY A 598 -14.01 -38.19 -7.61
N CYS A 599 -14.64 -37.97 -6.45
CA CYS A 599 -14.15 -37.12 -5.38
C CYS A 599 -13.65 -37.92 -4.17
#